data_AF-A0A915HG20-F1
#
_entry.id   AF-A0A915HG20-F1
#
_cell.length_a   1.000
_cell.length_b   1.000
_cell.length_c   1.000
_cell.angle_alpha   90.00
_cell.angle_beta   90.00
_cell.angle_gamma   90.00
#
_symmetry.space_group_name_H-M   'P 1'
#
loop_
_entity.id
_entity.type
_entity.pdbx_description
1 polymer ?
#
loop_
_entity_poly.entity_id
_entity_poly.type
_entity_poly.pdbx_seq_one_letter_code
_entity_poly.pdbx_strand_id
1 'polypeptide(L)'
;MVGKSTFQNDWLNPDINPDLALWVRAGRDRNSACCAICNKIIDISSMGKQALTSHLKSQKHIKLATASKQTPSIKHHLTTPQADVIVLNNQASSSNDVMPMIRCNTFAEKFCTHRWIENVSVTERALLILPSLKRYVQCVVKKPDVGSFEQLEAELRCTFLEARLEFFKAVAMQLEPFLKKFQSDQPLAPYLYEELSTVVKSLASRIVKSSVLDTCHSSTQLIAALVDQGNFKDKAKIDIGNNFL
;
A
#
# COMPACT_ATOMS: atom_id res chain seq x y z
N MET A 1 28.30 -43.96 -14.80
CA MET A 1 27.25 -43.03 -15.28
C MET A 1 27.10 -41.93 -14.24
N VAL A 2 27.45 -40.69 -14.56
CA VAL A 2 27.30 -39.56 -13.61
C VAL A 2 25.82 -39.25 -13.49
N GLY A 3 25.24 -39.47 -12.32
CA GLY A 3 23.83 -39.16 -12.07
C GLY A 3 23.56 -37.67 -12.27
N LYS A 4 22.47 -37.32 -12.95
CA LYS A 4 22.05 -35.92 -13.11
C LYS A 4 21.76 -35.34 -11.73
N SER A 5 22.37 -34.20 -11.41
CA SER A 5 22.17 -33.54 -10.11
C SER A 5 20.79 -32.86 -10.06
N THR A 6 20.06 -33.06 -8.97
CA THR A 6 18.74 -32.46 -8.74
C THR A 6 18.79 -31.37 -7.67
N PHE A 7 17.83 -30.45 -7.72
CA PHE A 7 17.69 -29.40 -6.72
C PHE A 7 17.41 -30.00 -5.34
N GLN A 8 18.13 -29.53 -4.32
CA GLN A 8 17.95 -29.97 -2.93
C GLN A 8 17.34 -28.84 -2.10
N ASN A 9 16.27 -29.15 -1.35
CA ASN A 9 15.61 -28.18 -0.48
C ASN A 9 16.52 -27.66 0.64
N ASP A 10 17.52 -28.45 1.05
CA ASP A 10 18.52 -28.05 2.04
C ASP A 10 19.34 -26.82 1.62
N TRP A 11 19.39 -26.51 0.32
CA TRP A 11 20.03 -25.29 -0.19
C TRP A 11 19.22 -24.01 0.11
N LEU A 12 17.94 -24.16 0.48
CA LEU A 12 17.08 -23.06 0.90
C LEU A 12 17.10 -22.84 2.42
N ASN A 13 17.67 -23.77 3.18
CA ASN A 13 17.73 -23.66 4.63
C ASN A 13 18.88 -22.71 5.03
N PRO A 14 18.60 -21.55 5.63
CA PRO A 14 19.62 -20.59 6.03
C PRO A 14 20.57 -21.11 7.12
N ASP A 15 20.15 -22.08 7.93
CA ASP A 15 20.98 -22.68 8.98
C ASP A 15 22.01 -23.67 8.42
N ILE A 16 21.74 -24.24 7.23
CA ILE A 16 22.59 -25.25 6.58
C ILE A 16 23.42 -24.62 5.44
N ASN A 17 22.83 -23.71 4.67
CA ASN A 17 23.48 -23.05 3.52
C ASN A 17 23.16 -21.54 3.51
N PRO A 18 23.71 -20.75 4.45
CA PRO A 18 23.41 -19.33 4.57
C PRO A 18 23.74 -18.55 3.29
N ASP A 19 24.81 -18.93 2.59
CA ASP A 19 25.23 -18.27 1.36
C ASP A 19 24.29 -18.49 0.17
N LEU A 20 23.56 -19.62 0.13
CA LEU A 20 22.65 -19.96 -0.98
C LEU A 20 21.21 -19.58 -0.68
N ALA A 21 20.75 -19.77 0.56
CA ALA A 21 19.37 -19.54 0.98
C ALA A 21 18.89 -18.09 0.73
N LEU A 22 19.81 -17.13 0.74
CA LEU A 22 19.51 -15.72 0.55
C LEU A 22 19.10 -15.35 -0.89
N TRP A 23 19.47 -16.15 -1.89
CA TRP A 23 19.28 -15.77 -3.29
C TRP A 23 18.88 -16.92 -4.22
N VAL A 24 19.06 -18.17 -3.83
CA VAL A 24 18.67 -19.34 -4.63
C VAL A 24 17.20 -19.67 -4.41
N ARG A 25 16.50 -20.02 -5.48
CA ARG A 25 15.13 -20.52 -5.48
C ARG A 25 15.03 -21.74 -6.40
N ALA A 26 13.99 -22.55 -6.21
CA ALA A 26 13.69 -23.65 -7.12
C ALA A 26 13.38 -23.11 -8.53
N GLY A 27 13.89 -23.77 -9.57
CA GLY A 27 13.59 -23.43 -10.96
C GLY A 27 12.30 -24.08 -11.46
N ARG A 28 12.11 -24.09 -12.78
CA ARG A 28 10.90 -24.67 -13.42
C ARG A 28 10.88 -26.20 -13.34
N ASP A 29 12.05 -26.80 -13.39
CA ASP A 29 12.26 -28.25 -13.37
C ASP A 29 13.24 -28.65 -12.26
N ARG A 30 13.24 -29.95 -11.93
CA ARG A 30 14.04 -30.54 -10.83
C ARG A 30 15.55 -30.41 -11.03
N ASN A 31 16.01 -30.06 -12.22
CA ASN A 31 17.41 -29.88 -12.57
C ASN A 31 17.75 -28.41 -12.85
N SER A 32 16.90 -27.50 -12.39
CA SER A 32 17.11 -26.06 -12.51
C SER A 32 16.95 -25.34 -11.17
N ALA A 33 17.72 -24.28 -11.00
CA ALA A 33 17.58 -23.31 -9.93
C ALA A 33 17.35 -21.93 -10.53
N CYS A 34 16.75 -21.00 -9.80
CA CYS A 34 16.66 -19.61 -10.21
C CYS A 34 17.31 -18.68 -9.19
N CYS A 35 17.93 -17.61 -9.69
CA CYS A 35 18.53 -16.57 -8.87
C CYS A 35 17.51 -15.47 -8.60
N ALA A 36 17.20 -15.19 -7.34
CA ALA A 36 16.27 -14.14 -6.92
C ALA A 36 16.78 -12.71 -7.16
N ILE A 37 18.09 -12.54 -7.38
CA ILE A 37 18.72 -11.23 -7.60
C ILE A 37 18.70 -10.85 -9.08
N CYS A 38 18.97 -11.79 -9.98
CA CYS A 38 19.06 -11.52 -11.42
C CYS A 38 18.00 -12.22 -12.28
N ASN A 39 17.08 -12.96 -11.66
CA ASN A 39 16.01 -13.76 -12.29
C ASN A 39 16.48 -14.75 -13.36
N LYS A 40 17.75 -15.16 -13.34
CA LYS A 40 18.30 -16.11 -14.29
C LYS A 40 18.06 -17.56 -13.83
N ILE A 41 17.64 -18.41 -14.76
CA ILE A 41 17.58 -19.86 -14.59
C ILE A 41 19.00 -20.43 -14.77
N ILE A 42 19.41 -21.26 -13.81
CA ILE A 42 20.70 -21.93 -13.73
C ILE A 42 20.43 -23.42 -13.89
N ASP A 43 20.98 -24.01 -14.94
CA ASP A 43 20.98 -25.46 -15.11
C ASP A 43 21.99 -26.08 -14.12
N ILE A 44 21.50 -26.98 -13.28
CA ILE A 44 22.29 -27.69 -12.28
C ILE A 44 22.45 -29.17 -12.64
N SER A 45 21.91 -29.63 -13.78
CA SER A 45 21.89 -31.05 -14.17
C SER A 45 23.28 -31.69 -14.23
N SER A 46 24.28 -30.93 -14.69
CA SER A 46 25.66 -31.39 -14.89
C SER A 46 26.58 -31.11 -13.70
N MET A 47 26.44 -29.95 -13.04
CA MET A 47 27.40 -29.45 -12.05
C MET A 47 26.80 -29.22 -10.64
N GLY A 48 25.50 -29.47 -10.46
CA GLY A 48 24.83 -29.38 -9.17
C GLY A 48 25.07 -28.04 -8.46
N LYS A 49 25.47 -28.11 -7.18
CA LYS A 49 25.79 -26.94 -6.35
C LYS A 49 26.93 -26.08 -6.92
N GLN A 50 27.88 -26.65 -7.66
CA GLN A 50 29.00 -25.89 -8.24
C GLN A 50 28.52 -24.90 -9.32
N ALA A 51 27.44 -25.22 -10.04
CA ALA A 51 26.82 -24.29 -10.98
C ALA A 51 26.33 -23.01 -10.28
N LEU A 52 25.80 -23.14 -9.06
CA LEU A 52 25.35 -22.01 -8.24
C LEU A 52 26.53 -21.17 -7.75
N THR A 53 27.59 -21.82 -7.27
CA THR A 53 28.81 -21.12 -6.83
C THR A 53 29.50 -20.39 -7.99
N SER A 54 29.49 -20.96 -9.18
CA SER A 54 29.99 -20.31 -10.40
C SER A 54 29.14 -19.10 -10.79
N HIS A 55 27.81 -19.21 -10.70
CA HIS A 55 26.89 -18.10 -10.95
C HIS A 55 27.15 -16.90 -10.02
N LEU A 56 27.41 -17.15 -8.72
CA LEU A 56 27.70 -16.12 -7.73
C LEU A 56 28.92 -15.26 -8.12
N LYS A 57 29.92 -15.88 -8.74
CA LYS A 57 31.15 -15.23 -9.22
C LYS A 57 30.98 -14.52 -10.56
N SER A 58 29.81 -14.65 -11.20
CA SER A 58 29.59 -14.06 -12.52
C SER A 58 29.50 -12.53 -12.45
N GLN A 59 30.15 -11.85 -13.39
CA GLN A 59 30.17 -10.38 -13.46
C GLN A 59 28.76 -9.76 -13.55
N LYS A 60 27.82 -10.44 -14.22
CA LYS A 60 26.41 -9.99 -14.29
C LYS A 60 25.72 -10.06 -12.94
N HIS A 61 25.93 -11.15 -12.18
CA HIS A 61 25.39 -11.30 -10.84
C HIS A 61 25.97 -10.24 -9.91
N ILE A 62 27.30 -10.07 -9.89
CA ILE A 62 27.97 -9.10 -9.00
C ILE A 62 27.45 -7.68 -9.24
N LYS A 63 27.35 -7.24 -10.51
CA LYS A 63 26.83 -5.90 -10.86
C LYS A 63 25.38 -5.68 -10.41
N LEU A 64 24.51 -6.69 -10.54
CA LEU A 64 23.12 -6.59 -10.11
C LEU A 64 22.97 -6.70 -8.58
N ALA A 65 23.78 -7.53 -7.93
CA ALA A 65 23.79 -7.68 -6.48
C ALA A 65 24.29 -6.41 -5.77
N THR A 66 25.32 -5.74 -6.32
CA THR A 66 25.79 -4.45 -5.80
C THR A 66 24.76 -3.35 -6.03
N ALA A 67 24.12 -3.31 -7.20
CA ALA A 67 23.01 -2.39 -7.46
C ALA A 67 21.82 -2.63 -6.51
N SER A 68 21.45 -3.89 -6.26
CA SER A 68 20.37 -4.25 -5.34
C SER A 68 20.65 -3.87 -3.88
N LYS A 69 21.93 -3.80 -3.47
CA LYS A 69 22.33 -3.31 -2.13
C LYS A 69 22.28 -1.77 -2.04
N GLN A 70 22.50 -1.07 -3.15
CA GLN A 70 22.51 0.40 -3.21
C GLN A 70 21.11 1.00 -3.36
N THR A 71 20.19 0.30 -4.01
CA THR A 71 18.78 0.67 -4.10
C THR A 71 17.94 -0.44 -3.47
N PRO A 72 17.66 -0.37 -2.16
CA PRO A 72 16.80 -1.36 -1.53
C PRO A 72 15.45 -1.40 -2.25
N SER A 73 14.98 -2.61 -2.56
CA SER A 73 13.63 -2.81 -3.07
C SER A 73 12.63 -2.13 -2.14
N ILE A 74 11.52 -1.61 -2.68
CA ILE A 74 10.42 -1.06 -1.87
C ILE A 74 10.01 -2.01 -0.73
N LYS A 75 10.11 -3.33 -0.96
CA LYS A 75 9.87 -4.38 0.04
C LYS A 75 10.72 -4.24 1.32
N HIS A 76 11.94 -3.75 1.21
CA HIS A 76 12.83 -3.54 2.35
C HIS A 76 12.36 -2.41 3.27
N HIS A 77 11.74 -1.36 2.70
CA HIS A 77 11.09 -0.30 3.47
C HIS A 77 9.71 -0.72 4.00
N LEU A 78 9.19 -1.80 3.42
CA LEU A 78 7.90 -2.38 3.74
C LEU A 78 8.08 -3.74 4.45
N THR A 79 8.81 -3.84 5.58
CA THR A 79 8.88 -5.09 6.38
C THR A 79 8.56 -4.77 7.84
N THR A 80 7.87 -5.61 8.61
CA THR A 80 7.28 -5.31 9.94
C THR A 80 8.35 -5.25 11.04
N PRO A 81 8.17 -4.48 12.12
CA PRO A 81 8.55 -4.95 13.45
C PRO A 81 7.50 -5.98 13.90
N GLN A 82 7.95 -7.15 14.36
CA GLN A 82 7.13 -7.95 15.26
C GLN A 82 6.78 -7.07 16.47
N ALA A 83 5.54 -7.22 16.92
CA ALA A 83 5.05 -6.57 18.12
C ALA A 83 5.81 -7.15 19.33
N ASP A 84 6.91 -6.52 19.70
CA ASP A 84 7.45 -6.58 21.06
C ASP A 84 7.27 -5.20 21.68
N VAL A 85 6.34 -5.13 22.63
CA VAL A 85 6.27 -4.05 23.60
C VAL A 85 7.54 -4.15 24.43
N ILE A 86 8.61 -3.47 24.03
CA ILE A 86 9.76 -3.24 24.91
C ILE A 86 9.42 -2.02 25.76
N VAL A 87 8.99 -2.30 26.98
CA VAL A 87 9.00 -1.34 28.09
C VAL A 87 10.42 -0.78 28.21
N LEU A 88 10.57 0.52 27.93
CA LEU A 88 11.79 1.26 28.22
C LEU A 88 11.98 1.30 29.74
N ASN A 89 12.90 0.49 30.26
CA ASN A 89 13.56 0.82 31.52
C ASN A 89 14.87 1.54 31.22
N ASN A 90 14.86 2.82 31.55
CA ASN A 90 15.95 3.78 31.50
C ASN A 90 17.27 3.20 32.03
N GLN A 91 18.38 3.44 31.32
CA GLN A 91 19.51 4.23 31.84
C GLN A 91 20.21 5.00 30.69
N ALA A 92 20.58 6.24 30.99
CA ALA A 92 20.99 7.28 30.06
C ALA A 92 22.40 7.10 29.49
N SER A 93 22.64 7.53 28.24
CA SER A 93 23.82 8.36 27.85
C SER A 93 23.83 8.74 26.36
N SER A 94 23.99 10.06 26.12
CA SER A 94 24.50 10.78 24.94
C SER A 94 24.08 10.41 23.50
N SER A 95 23.44 11.39 22.85
CA SER A 95 23.48 11.71 21.41
C SER A 95 23.68 10.54 20.43
N ASN A 96 22.56 10.00 19.96
CA ASN A 96 22.32 9.71 18.55
C ASN A 96 20.80 9.55 18.39
N ASP A 97 20.17 10.44 17.61
CA ASP A 97 18.75 10.34 17.23
C ASP A 97 18.54 9.08 16.38
N VAL A 98 18.32 7.93 17.03
CA VAL A 98 17.82 6.72 16.39
C VAL A 98 16.31 6.87 16.25
N MET A 99 15.90 7.59 15.20
CA MET A 99 14.51 7.72 14.79
C MET A 99 13.94 6.31 14.50
N PRO A 100 12.81 5.89 15.13
CA PRO A 100 12.27 4.55 14.91
C PRO A 100 11.91 4.37 13.44
N MET A 101 12.58 3.44 12.75
CA MET A 101 12.17 3.04 11.40
C MET A 101 10.80 2.39 11.49
N ILE A 102 9.74 3.12 11.08
CA ILE A 102 8.41 2.56 10.86
C ILE A 102 8.51 1.62 9.67
N ARG A 103 8.63 0.35 10.01
CA ARG A 103 8.88 -0.78 9.13
C ARG A 103 7.48 -1.39 8.85
N CYS A 104 6.91 -1.23 7.65
CA CYS A 104 5.50 -1.63 7.38
C CYS A 104 5.40 -2.79 6.37
N ASN A 105 5.21 -4.06 6.79
CA ASN A 105 5.07 -5.22 5.86
C ASN A 105 3.78 -5.28 5.05
N THR A 106 3.07 -4.16 4.95
CA THR A 106 1.76 -4.13 4.36
C THR A 106 1.84 -3.40 3.05
N PHE A 107 1.51 -4.11 1.98
CA PHE A 107 1.46 -3.53 0.65
C PHE A 107 0.14 -2.78 0.45
N ALA A 108 0.09 -1.88 -0.53
CA ALA A 108 -1.16 -1.26 -0.93
C ALA A 108 -2.17 -2.34 -1.35
N GLU A 109 -3.42 -2.17 -0.92
CA GLU A 109 -4.51 -2.99 -1.43
C GLU A 109 -4.78 -2.67 -2.90
N LYS A 110 -5.36 -3.63 -3.63
CA LYS A 110 -5.75 -3.40 -5.02
C LYS A 110 -6.93 -2.42 -5.05
N PHE A 111 -6.68 -1.21 -5.54
CA PHE A 111 -7.76 -0.26 -5.79
C PHE A 111 -8.57 -0.66 -7.03
N CYS A 112 -9.90 -0.55 -6.94
CA CYS A 112 -10.80 -0.86 -8.03
C CYS A 112 -11.78 0.29 -8.27
N THR A 113 -11.67 0.93 -9.44
CA THR A 113 -12.44 2.14 -9.79
C THR A 113 -13.95 1.93 -9.86
N HIS A 114 -14.40 0.70 -10.09
CA HIS A 114 -15.82 0.35 -10.22
C HIS A 114 -16.39 -0.39 -9.00
N ARG A 115 -15.54 -0.73 -8.01
CA ARG A 115 -15.95 -1.50 -6.82
C ARG A 115 -15.71 -0.68 -5.56
N TRP A 116 -16.65 0.21 -5.26
CA TRP A 116 -16.47 1.20 -4.21
C TRP A 116 -16.62 0.65 -2.78
N ILE A 117 -17.15 -0.56 -2.62
CA ILE A 117 -17.34 -1.20 -1.30
C ILE A 117 -16.00 -1.46 -0.58
N GLU A 118 -14.91 -1.62 -1.33
CA GLU A 118 -13.56 -1.85 -0.79
C GLU A 118 -12.80 -0.53 -0.53
N ASN A 119 -13.39 0.64 -0.82
CA ASN A 119 -12.66 1.91 -0.77
C ASN A 119 -12.16 2.27 0.64
N VAL A 120 -12.92 1.93 1.69
CA VAL A 120 -12.52 2.22 3.07
C VAL A 120 -11.22 1.50 3.43
N SER A 121 -11.18 0.18 3.25
CA SER A 121 -10.00 -0.63 3.57
C SER A 121 -8.79 -0.27 2.71
N VAL A 122 -9.00 0.03 1.43
CA VAL A 122 -7.92 0.50 0.53
C VAL A 122 -7.33 1.82 1.01
N THR A 123 -8.17 2.75 1.45
CA THR A 123 -7.73 4.08 1.91
C THR A 123 -7.03 4.01 3.25
N GLU A 124 -7.53 3.19 4.18
CA GLU A 124 -6.87 2.92 5.46
C GLU A 124 -5.48 2.30 5.25
N ARG A 125 -5.37 1.36 4.30
CA ARG A 125 -4.07 0.82 3.92
C ARG A 125 -3.16 1.90 3.34
N ALA A 126 -3.69 2.75 2.45
CA ALA A 126 -2.93 3.82 1.84
C ALA A 126 -2.37 4.81 2.88
N LEU A 127 -3.17 5.20 3.86
CA LEU A 127 -2.77 6.03 4.99
C LEU A 127 -1.69 5.35 5.84
N LEU A 128 -1.82 4.04 6.11
CA LEU A 128 -0.84 3.27 6.87
C LEU A 128 0.53 3.20 6.21
N ILE A 129 0.59 3.02 4.89
CA ILE A 129 1.86 2.89 4.14
C ILE A 129 2.50 4.24 3.80
N LEU A 130 1.73 5.33 3.91
CA LEU A 130 2.14 6.65 3.46
C LEU A 130 3.45 7.17 4.09
N PRO A 131 3.70 7.01 5.41
CA PRO A 131 4.97 7.42 6.02
C PRO A 131 6.16 6.63 5.47
N SER A 132 6.00 5.33 5.24
CA SER A 132 7.03 4.47 4.66
C SER A 132 7.32 4.84 3.20
N LEU A 133 6.29 5.25 2.43
CA LEU A 133 6.46 5.76 1.06
C LEU A 133 7.23 7.09 1.02
N LYS A 134 6.89 8.03 1.91
CA LYS A 134 7.63 9.30 2.06
C LYS A 134 9.11 9.04 2.37
N ARG A 135 9.38 8.12 3.30
CA ARG A 135 10.74 7.69 3.64
C ARG A 135 11.47 7.06 2.45
N TYR A 136 10.80 6.18 1.71
CA TYR A 136 11.38 5.54 0.53
C TYR A 136 11.84 6.57 -0.50
N VAL A 137 10.96 7.51 -0.87
CA VAL A 137 11.31 8.55 -1.86
C VAL A 137 12.45 9.43 -1.38
N GLN A 138 12.54 9.72 -0.09
CA GLN A 138 13.67 10.47 0.50
C GLN A 138 15.00 9.70 0.48
N CYS A 139 14.99 8.39 0.65
CA CYS A 139 16.20 7.56 0.75
C CYS A 139 16.71 7.02 -0.59
N VAL A 140 15.94 7.15 -1.67
CA VAL A 140 16.32 6.66 -3.00
C VAL A 140 17.45 7.52 -3.58
N VAL A 141 18.65 6.93 -3.68
CA VAL A 141 19.84 7.59 -4.25
C VAL A 141 19.79 7.63 -5.78
N LYS A 142 19.35 6.52 -6.40
CA LYS A 142 19.17 6.43 -7.85
C LYS A 142 17.70 6.29 -8.17
N LYS A 143 17.11 7.35 -8.72
CA LYS A 143 15.71 7.39 -9.11
C LYS A 143 15.43 6.29 -10.16
N PRO A 144 14.43 5.43 -9.91
CA PRO A 144 13.91 4.55 -10.94
C PRO A 144 13.40 5.36 -12.13
N ASP A 145 13.88 5.03 -13.33
CA ASP A 145 13.43 5.64 -14.59
C ASP A 145 12.12 4.99 -15.04
N VAL A 146 11.07 5.20 -14.24
CA VAL A 146 9.71 4.74 -14.49
C VAL A 146 8.74 5.86 -14.14
N GLY A 147 7.79 6.15 -15.04
CA GLY A 147 6.80 7.21 -14.83
C GLY A 147 5.98 7.04 -13.53
N SER A 148 5.83 5.81 -13.04
CA SER A 148 5.17 5.53 -11.75
C SER A 148 5.92 6.11 -10.55
N PHE A 149 7.26 6.19 -10.60
CA PHE A 149 8.05 6.79 -9.53
C PHE A 149 7.95 8.32 -9.55
N GLU A 150 7.96 8.93 -10.74
CA GLU A 150 7.80 10.38 -10.89
C GLU A 150 6.43 10.85 -10.39
N GLN A 151 5.36 10.13 -10.75
CA GLN A 151 4.02 10.43 -10.26
C GLN A 151 3.92 10.29 -8.74
N LEU A 152 4.51 9.22 -8.18
CA LEU A 152 4.57 9.03 -6.73
C LEU A 152 5.34 10.16 -6.03
N GLU A 153 6.50 10.55 -6.57
CA GLU A 153 7.30 11.65 -6.03
C GLU A 153 6.54 12.98 -6.08
N ALA A 154 5.83 13.27 -7.18
CA ALA A 154 5.00 14.47 -7.30
C ALA A 154 3.85 14.48 -6.28
N GLU A 155 3.16 13.35 -6.12
CA GLU A 155 2.01 13.23 -5.23
C GLU A 155 2.41 13.32 -3.76
N LEU A 156 3.53 12.71 -3.36
CA LEU A 156 4.03 12.76 -1.98
C LEU A 156 4.55 14.13 -1.54
N ARG A 157 4.88 15.01 -2.50
CA ARG A 157 5.21 16.42 -2.21
C ARG A 157 3.97 17.26 -1.87
N CYS A 158 2.77 16.77 -2.18
CA CYS A 158 1.54 17.50 -1.90
C CYS A 158 1.25 17.51 -0.39
N THR A 159 1.21 18.70 0.21
CA THR A 159 0.85 18.91 1.62
C THR A 159 -0.55 18.38 1.96
N PHE A 160 -1.46 18.38 0.97
CA PHE A 160 -2.86 18.00 1.17
C PHE A 160 -3.16 16.53 0.88
N LEU A 161 -2.15 15.69 0.58
CA LEU A 161 -2.39 14.29 0.24
C LEU A 161 -3.07 13.52 1.38
N GLU A 162 -2.59 13.69 2.61
CA GLU A 162 -3.18 13.07 3.80
C GLU A 162 -4.63 13.55 4.01
N ALA A 163 -4.86 14.85 3.94
CA ALA A 163 -6.19 15.42 4.04
C ALA A 163 -7.14 14.91 2.93
N ARG A 164 -6.63 14.74 1.70
CA ARG A 164 -7.42 14.19 0.58
C ARG A 164 -7.78 12.73 0.82
N LEU A 165 -6.85 11.94 1.35
CA LEU A 165 -7.10 10.53 1.69
C LEU A 165 -8.09 10.40 2.85
N GLU A 166 -7.97 11.22 3.90
CA GLU A 166 -8.92 11.22 5.02
C GLU A 166 -10.32 11.68 4.59
N PHE A 167 -10.42 12.73 3.77
CA PHE A 167 -11.69 13.14 3.18
C PHE A 167 -12.31 12.03 2.33
N PHE A 168 -11.50 11.38 1.49
CA PHE A 168 -11.96 10.25 0.68
C PHE A 168 -12.43 9.07 1.55
N LYS A 169 -11.70 8.75 2.62
CA LYS A 169 -12.10 7.74 3.61
C LYS A 169 -13.44 8.09 4.23
N ALA A 170 -13.64 9.33 4.67
CA ALA A 170 -14.87 9.76 5.31
C ALA A 170 -16.09 9.65 4.38
N VAL A 171 -15.94 10.00 3.09
CA VAL A 171 -16.98 9.81 2.08
C VAL A 171 -17.23 8.32 1.82
N ALA A 172 -16.18 7.51 1.70
CA ALA A 172 -16.30 6.07 1.49
C ALA A 172 -17.03 5.38 2.65
N MET A 173 -16.71 5.72 3.91
CA MET A 173 -17.37 5.20 5.10
C MET A 173 -18.86 5.53 5.14
N GLN A 174 -19.25 6.70 4.62
CA GLN A 174 -20.65 7.11 4.54
C GLN A 174 -21.43 6.37 3.45
N LEU A 175 -20.77 6.01 2.35
CA LEU A 175 -21.36 5.23 1.26
C LEU A 175 -21.43 3.73 1.56
N GLU A 176 -20.50 3.21 2.36
CA GLU A 176 -20.32 1.77 2.58
C GLU A 176 -21.59 1.04 3.09
N PRO A 177 -22.37 1.55 4.07
CA PRO A 177 -23.59 0.87 4.52
C PRO A 177 -24.64 0.74 3.42
N PHE A 178 -24.83 1.80 2.62
CA PHE A 178 -25.73 1.79 1.47
C PHE A 178 -25.27 0.77 0.43
N LEU A 179 -23.98 0.75 0.08
CA LEU A 179 -23.43 -0.19 -0.88
C LEU A 179 -23.58 -1.64 -0.40
N LYS A 180 -23.29 -1.93 0.87
CA LYS A 180 -23.48 -3.27 1.47
C LYS A 180 -24.94 -3.72 1.41
N LYS A 181 -25.87 -2.83 1.71
CA LYS A 181 -27.32 -3.11 1.68
C LYS A 181 -27.79 -3.42 0.25
N PHE A 182 -27.48 -2.55 -0.72
CA PHE A 182 -27.96 -2.67 -2.10
C PHE A 182 -27.16 -3.62 -3.00
N GLN A 183 -26.08 -4.21 -2.49
CA GLN A 183 -25.35 -5.33 -3.13
C GLN A 183 -25.73 -6.70 -2.51
N SER A 184 -26.81 -6.76 -1.74
CA SER A 184 -27.36 -8.03 -1.23
C SER A 184 -28.38 -8.63 -2.22
N ASP A 185 -28.69 -9.92 -2.05
CA ASP A 185 -29.69 -10.63 -2.88
C ASP A 185 -31.15 -10.28 -2.51
N GLN A 186 -31.37 -9.28 -1.65
CA GLN A 186 -32.72 -8.88 -1.24
C GLN A 186 -33.39 -7.98 -2.29
N PRO A 187 -34.72 -8.08 -2.49
CA PRO A 187 -35.45 -7.26 -3.46
C PRO A 187 -35.66 -5.82 -2.95
N LEU A 188 -34.58 -5.04 -2.86
CA LEU A 188 -34.56 -3.70 -2.23
C LEU A 188 -34.87 -2.55 -3.18
N ALA A 189 -35.14 -2.82 -4.46
CA ALA A 189 -35.42 -1.80 -5.47
C ALA A 189 -36.48 -0.75 -5.06
N PRO A 190 -37.59 -1.11 -4.37
CA PRO A 190 -38.58 -0.13 -3.91
C PRO A 190 -38.02 0.94 -2.95
N TYR A 191 -36.97 0.61 -2.18
CA TYR A 191 -36.35 1.51 -1.20
C TYR A 191 -35.19 2.33 -1.77
N LEU A 192 -34.80 2.09 -3.02
CA LEU A 192 -33.60 2.69 -3.62
C LEU A 192 -33.64 4.21 -3.58
N TYR A 193 -34.77 4.80 -3.96
CA TYR A 193 -34.92 6.26 -4.03
C TYR A 193 -34.76 6.92 -2.66
N GLU A 194 -35.41 6.37 -1.64
CA GLU A 194 -35.41 6.92 -0.28
C GLU A 194 -34.02 6.84 0.35
N GLU A 195 -33.38 5.68 0.23
CA GLU A 195 -32.06 5.43 0.79
C GLU A 195 -30.98 6.25 0.07
N LEU A 196 -31.03 6.32 -1.27
CA LEU A 196 -30.12 7.16 -2.03
C LEU A 196 -30.31 8.64 -1.70
N SER A 197 -31.55 9.11 -1.57
CA SER A 197 -31.85 10.49 -1.17
C SER A 197 -31.27 10.81 0.21
N THR A 198 -31.35 9.85 1.14
CA THR A 198 -30.77 9.97 2.49
C THR A 198 -29.25 10.09 2.44
N VAL A 199 -28.58 9.23 1.66
CA VAL A 199 -27.12 9.27 1.46
C VAL A 199 -26.68 10.60 0.86
N VAL A 200 -27.34 11.06 -0.21
CA VAL A 200 -26.98 12.30 -0.90
C VAL A 200 -27.22 13.52 0.00
N LYS A 201 -28.34 13.60 0.72
CA LYS A 201 -28.59 14.68 1.69
C LYS A 201 -27.57 14.68 2.82
N SER A 202 -27.20 13.49 3.31
CA SER A 202 -26.19 13.32 4.34
C SER A 202 -24.80 13.75 3.86
N LEU A 203 -24.46 13.54 2.58
CA LEU A 203 -23.21 14.05 1.99
C LEU A 203 -23.27 15.57 1.82
N ALA A 204 -24.39 16.09 1.33
CA ALA A 204 -24.61 17.53 1.14
C ALA A 204 -24.52 18.30 2.47
N SER A 205 -24.95 17.70 3.59
CA SER A 205 -24.89 18.30 4.92
C SER A 205 -23.49 18.59 5.42
N ARG A 206 -22.45 18.01 4.81
CA ARG A 206 -21.05 18.36 5.11
C ARG A 206 -20.71 19.79 4.70
N ILE A 207 -21.35 20.30 3.65
CA ILE A 207 -21.00 21.56 2.97
C ILE A 207 -22.14 22.58 3.08
N VAL A 208 -23.40 22.15 2.96
CA VAL A 208 -24.59 23.03 2.95
C VAL A 208 -25.14 23.22 4.37
N LYS A 209 -25.65 24.42 4.67
CA LYS A 209 -26.34 24.74 5.94
C LYS A 209 -27.55 23.82 6.14
N SER A 210 -27.76 23.33 7.36
CA SER A 210 -28.92 22.47 7.69
C SER A 210 -30.26 23.14 7.37
N SER A 211 -30.38 24.44 7.66
CA SER A 211 -31.58 25.23 7.38
C SER A 211 -32.01 25.22 5.91
N VAL A 212 -31.07 25.03 4.98
CA VAL A 212 -31.34 24.95 3.53
C VAL A 212 -31.68 23.52 3.13
N LEU A 213 -31.07 22.52 3.75
CA LEU A 213 -31.35 21.11 3.46
C LEU A 213 -32.72 20.66 3.95
N ASP A 214 -33.19 21.21 5.08
CA ASP A 214 -34.49 20.88 5.65
C ASP A 214 -35.66 21.31 4.75
N THR A 215 -35.46 22.33 3.91
CA THR A 215 -36.44 22.82 2.93
C THR A 215 -36.35 22.11 1.57
N CYS A 216 -35.34 21.25 1.38
CA CYS A 216 -35.13 20.51 0.14
C CYS A 216 -35.87 19.17 0.17
N HIS A 217 -36.98 19.07 -0.56
CA HIS A 217 -37.78 17.85 -0.70
C HIS A 217 -37.61 17.16 -2.06
N SER A 218 -37.01 17.83 -3.05
CA SER A 218 -36.72 17.27 -4.38
C SER A 218 -35.24 17.33 -4.75
N SER A 219 -34.83 16.50 -5.71
CA SER A 219 -33.49 16.51 -6.28
C SER A 219 -33.15 17.86 -6.93
N THR A 220 -34.11 18.50 -7.60
CA THR A 220 -33.92 19.83 -8.23
C THR A 220 -33.62 20.92 -7.21
N GLN A 221 -34.31 20.91 -6.06
CA GLN A 221 -34.05 21.85 -4.96
C GLN A 221 -32.66 21.63 -4.36
N LEU A 222 -32.27 20.36 -4.19
CA LEU A 222 -30.93 20.03 -3.68
C LEU A 222 -29.82 20.49 -4.63
N ILE A 223 -30.00 20.30 -5.94
CA ILE A 223 -29.05 20.79 -6.95
C ILE A 223 -28.94 22.31 -6.88
N ALA A 224 -30.07 23.03 -6.82
CA ALA A 224 -30.07 24.49 -6.70
C ALA A 224 -29.33 24.96 -5.43
N ALA A 225 -29.56 24.29 -4.30
CA ALA A 225 -28.87 24.58 -3.03
C ALA A 225 -27.35 24.34 -3.10
N LEU A 226 -26.91 23.35 -3.88
CA LEU A 226 -25.48 23.04 -4.08
C LEU A 226 -24.78 23.97 -5.07
N VAL A 227 -25.51 24.64 -5.96
CA VAL A 227 -24.95 25.61 -6.91
C VAL A 227 -24.71 26.97 -6.26
N ASP A 228 -25.59 27.37 -5.35
CA ASP A 228 -25.50 28.66 -4.67
C ASP A 228 -24.57 28.61 -3.44
N GLN A 229 -23.40 29.23 -3.57
CA GLN A 229 -22.38 29.30 -2.52
C GLN A 229 -22.86 30.03 -1.25
N GLY A 230 -23.91 30.87 -1.33
CA GLY A 230 -24.51 31.52 -0.16
C GLY A 230 -25.11 30.52 0.84
N ASN A 231 -25.46 29.32 0.37
CA ASN A 231 -26.01 28.24 1.18
C ASN A 231 -24.96 27.40 1.90
N PHE A 232 -23.68 27.62 1.60
CA PHE A 232 -22.60 26.82 2.19
C PHE A 232 -22.31 27.28 3.62
N LYS A 233 -21.86 26.33 4.43
CA LYS A 233 -21.36 26.60 5.77
C LYS A 233 -20.09 27.46 5.70
N ASP A 234 -19.84 28.19 6.78
CA ASP A 234 -18.55 28.86 6.97
C ASP A 234 -17.41 27.85 6.84
N LYS A 235 -16.26 28.25 6.28
CA LYS A 235 -15.12 27.36 6.05
C LYS A 235 -14.71 26.56 7.29
N ALA A 236 -14.84 27.14 8.48
CA ALA A 236 -14.52 26.50 9.76
C ALA A 236 -15.54 25.44 10.22
N LYS A 237 -16.75 25.44 9.65
CA LYS A 237 -17.87 24.53 9.99
C LYS A 237 -18.09 23.45 8.92
N ILE A 238 -17.27 23.41 7.88
CA ILE A 238 -17.32 22.36 6.85
C ILE A 238 -16.80 21.07 7.48
N ASP A 239 -17.58 20.00 7.36
CA ASP A 239 -17.18 18.68 7.84
C ASP A 239 -16.33 17.98 6.79
N ILE A 240 -15.01 17.98 7.02
CA ILE A 240 -14.00 17.33 6.16
C ILE A 240 -13.80 15.85 6.58
N GLY A 241 -14.52 15.36 7.59
CA GLY A 241 -14.47 13.96 8.03
C GLY A 241 -13.54 13.67 9.21
N ASN A 242 -13.00 14.71 9.85
CA ASN A 242 -12.01 14.59 10.92
C ASN A 242 -12.65 14.61 12.32
N ASN A 243 -13.60 13.71 12.60
CA ASN A 243 -14.11 13.50 13.97
C ASN A 243 -13.17 12.67 14.86
N PHE A 244 -11.88 12.57 14.51
CA PHE A 244 -10.85 11.91 15.31
C PHE A 244 -9.55 12.74 15.27
N LEU A 245 -9.55 13.85 16.01
CA LEU A 245 -8.36 14.42 16.65
C LEU A 245 -8.69 14.68 18.12
#